data_AF-A0A963J3P3-F1
#
_entry.id   AF-A0A963J3P3-F1
#
_cell.length_a   1.000
_cell.length_b   1.000
_cell.length_c   1.000
_cell.angle_alpha   90.00
_cell.angle_beta   90.00
_cell.angle_gamma   90.00
#
_symmetry.space_group_name_H-M   'P 1'
#
loop_
_entity.id
_entity.type
_entity.pdbx_description
1 polymer ?
#
loop_
_entity_poly.entity_id
_entity_poly.type
_entity_poly.pdbx_seq_one_letter_code
_entity_poly.pdbx_strand_id
1 'polypeptide(L)' 'MAENAIITRVSASPLDIAAADWNALWALQAQPTPFMRHEYLAALHASGSATPRTGWAPCFLSL' A
#
# COMPACT_ATOMS: atom_id res chain seq x y z
N MET A 1 -17.03 27.44 -0.14
CA MET A 1 -16.16 26.39 0.41
C MET A 1 -14.92 26.36 -0.46
N ALA A 2 -13.73 26.61 0.07
CA ALA A 2 -12.51 26.52 -0.72
C ALA A 2 -12.20 25.04 -0.98
N GLU A 3 -12.00 24.66 -2.22
CA GLU A 3 -11.58 23.33 -2.61
C GLU A 3 -10.08 23.20 -2.32
N ASN A 4 -9.69 22.32 -1.40
CA ASN A 4 -8.28 22.05 -1.12
C ASN A 4 -7.73 21.13 -2.20
N ALA A 5 -6.60 21.50 -2.81
CA ALA A 5 -5.87 20.60 -3.70
C ALA A 5 -5.38 19.37 -2.92
N ILE A 6 -5.76 18.18 -3.35
CA ILE A 6 -5.24 16.90 -2.84
C ILE A 6 -4.05 16.51 -3.71
N ILE A 7 -2.87 16.38 -3.11
CA ILE A 7 -1.69 15.83 -3.77
C ILE A 7 -1.62 14.35 -3.43
N THR A 8 -1.39 13.50 -4.43
CA THR A 8 -1.19 12.06 -4.24
C THR A 8 0.19 11.66 -4.74
N ARG A 9 0.76 10.61 -4.16
CA ARG A 9 2.00 9.99 -4.63
C ARG A 9 1.77 8.53 -4.97
N VAL A 10 2.22 8.15 -6.16
CA VAL A 10 2.30 6.76 -6.61
C VAL A 10 3.70 6.24 -6.32
N SER A 11 3.79 5.12 -5.61
CA SER A 11 5.06 4.43 -5.33
C SER A 11 5.18 3.15 -6.13
N ALA A 12 6.40 2.80 -6.54
CA ALA A 12 6.67 1.61 -7.34
C ALA A 12 6.70 0.34 -6.49
N SER A 13 7.04 0.47 -5.21
CA SER A 13 7.12 -0.61 -4.23
C SER A 13 6.35 -0.25 -2.95
N PRO A 14 5.76 -1.22 -2.23
CA PRO A 14 5.22 -0.96 -0.91
C PRO A 14 6.34 -0.63 0.10
N LEU A 15 7.59 -1.00 -0.21
CA LEU A 15 8.77 -0.66 0.59
C LEU A 15 9.13 0.84 0.55
N ASP A 16 8.62 1.58 -0.42
CA ASP A 16 8.79 3.03 -0.52
C ASP A 16 7.87 3.79 0.47
N ILE A 17 6.93 3.09 1.10
CA ILE A 17 6.00 3.62 2.11
C ILE A 17 6.47 3.15 3.49
N ALA A 18 6.52 4.08 4.44
CA ALA A 18 6.91 3.78 5.82
C ALA A 18 5.95 2.76 6.45
N ALA A 19 6.49 1.60 6.85
CA ALA A 19 5.71 0.51 7.43
C ALA A 19 4.96 0.92 8.70
N ALA A 20 5.57 1.78 9.52
CA ALA A 20 4.96 2.28 10.74
C ALA A 20 3.69 3.10 10.46
N ASP A 21 3.75 4.03 9.51
CA ASP A 21 2.62 4.89 9.14
C ASP A 21 1.49 4.06 8.51
N TRP A 22 1.86 3.12 7.62
CA TRP A 22 0.90 2.18 7.04
C TRP A 22 0.20 1.34 8.10
N ASN A 23 0.98 0.72 9.00
CA ASN A 23 0.45 -0.14 10.05
C ASN A 23 -0.37 0.63 11.08
N ALA A 24 -0.06 1.91 11.33
CA ALA A 24 -0.88 2.78 12.16
C ALA A 24 -2.27 2.99 11.55
N LEU A 25 -2.36 3.23 10.23
CA LEU A 25 -3.64 3.33 9.53
C LEU A 25 -4.39 1.99 9.51
N TRP A 26 -3.68 0.89 9.26
CA TRP A 26 -4.24 -0.47 9.28
C TRP A 26 -4.84 -0.82 10.65
N ALA A 27 -4.21 -0.37 11.75
CA ALA A 27 -4.69 -0.59 13.11
C ALA A 27 -6.02 0.14 13.42
N LEU A 28 -6.40 1.14 12.62
CA LEU A 28 -7.67 1.85 12.76
C LEU A 28 -8.85 1.13 12.09
N GLN A 29 -8.60 0.06 11.32
CA GLN A 29 -9.66 -0.68 10.65
C GLN A 29 -10.57 -1.40 11.66
N ALA A 30 -11.88 -1.37 11.42
CA ALA A 30 -12.84 -2.07 12.27
C ALA A 30 -12.63 -3.60 12.29
N GLN A 31 -12.12 -4.17 11.18
CA GLN A 31 -11.86 -5.59 11.01
C GLN A 31 -10.55 -5.78 10.23
N PRO A 32 -9.39 -5.68 10.91
CA PRO A 32 -8.09 -5.77 10.23
C PRO A 32 -7.84 -7.19 9.71
N THR A 33 -7.33 -7.30 8.48
CA THR A 33 -6.91 -8.59 7.89
C THR A 33 -5.43 -8.57 7.55
N PRO A 34 -4.73 -9.73 7.57
CA PRO A 34 -3.31 -9.80 7.22
C PRO A 34 -3.02 -9.33 5.78
N PHE A 35 -3.97 -9.47 4.86
CA PHE A 35 -3.79 -9.21 3.43
C PHE A 35 -3.57 -7.74 3.06
N MET A 36 -3.76 -6.82 4.01
CA MET A 36 -3.49 -5.39 3.85
C MET A 36 -2.45 -4.85 4.83
N ARG A 37 -1.78 -5.73 5.57
CA ARG A 37 -0.68 -5.34 6.45
C ARG A 37 0.56 -5.03 5.61
N HIS A 38 1.41 -4.09 6.05
CA HIS A 38 2.59 -3.68 5.26
C HIS A 38 3.50 -4.87 4.92
N GLU A 39 3.76 -5.73 5.89
CA GLU A 39 4.66 -6.87 5.73
C GLU A 39 4.12 -7.89 4.71
N TYR A 40 2.79 -8.06 4.64
CA TYR A 40 2.18 -8.93 3.64
C TYR A 40 2.34 -8.36 2.23
N LEU A 41 2.09 -7.06 2.05
CA LEU A 41 2.25 -6.40 0.76
C LEU A 41 3.72 -6.40 0.31
N ALA A 42 4.65 -6.17 1.23
CA ALA A 42 6.08 -6.27 1.00
C ALA A 42 6.48 -7.70 0.58
N ALA A 43 5.99 -8.72 1.28
CA ALA A 43 6.25 -10.11 0.92
C ALA A 43 5.66 -10.48 -0.45
N LEU A 44 4.43 -10.05 -0.75
CA LEU A 44 3.76 -10.28 -2.03
C LEU A 44 4.50 -9.62 -3.21
N HIS A 45 5.08 -8.44 -2.98
CA HIS A 45 5.91 -7.75 -3.95
C HIS A 45 7.27 -8.45 -4.13
N ALA A 46 7.97 -8.75 -3.04
CA ALA A 46 9.28 -9.39 -3.05
C ALA A 46 9.25 -10.82 -3.64
N SER A 47 8.16 -11.56 -3.42
CA SER A 47 7.98 -12.90 -3.99
C SER A 47 7.69 -12.88 -5.49
N GLY A 48 7.30 -11.73 -6.04
CA GLY A 48 6.90 -11.59 -7.44
C GLY A 48 5.54 -12.22 -7.77
N SER A 49 4.73 -12.56 -6.76
CA SER A 49 3.44 -13.25 -6.92
C SER A 49 2.38 -12.38 -7.60
N ALA A 50 2.40 -11.06 -7.37
CA ALA A 50 1.51 -10.10 -7.99
C ALA A 50 2.32 -9.10 -8.85
N THR A 51 2.84 -9.57 -9.98
CA THR A 51 3.65 -8.78 -10.93
C THR A 51 3.05 -8.83 -12.33
N PRO A 52 3.51 -7.98 -13.28
CA PRO A 52 3.00 -8.03 -14.65
C PRO A 52 3.15 -9.41 -15.30
N ARG A 53 4.20 -10.16 -14.93
CA ARG A 53 4.42 -11.54 -15.38
C ARG A 53 3.30 -12.49 -14.95
N THR A 54 2.68 -12.26 -13.79
CA THR A 54 1.55 -13.04 -13.29
C THR A 54 0.20 -12.41 -13.61
N GLY A 55 0.16 -11.39 -14.47
CA GLY A 55 -1.05 -10.68 -14.90
C GLY A 55 -1.51 -9.57 -13.95
N TRP A 56 -0.69 -9.19 -12.97
CA TRP A 56 -1.02 -8.15 -11.98
C TRP A 56 -0.24 -6.85 -12.21
N ALA A 57 -0.87 -5.71 -11.98
CA ALA A 57 -0.22 -4.39 -12.01
C ALA A 57 -0.49 -3.64 -10.70
N PRO A 58 0.26 -3.92 -9.62
CA PRO A 58 0.04 -3.28 -8.33
C PRO A 58 0.36 -1.78 -8.39
N CYS A 59 -0.44 -0.97 -7.68
CA CYS A 59 -0.23 0.47 -7.53
C CYS A 59 -0.35 0.84 -6.05
N PHE A 60 0.68 1.47 -5.50
CA PHE A 60 0.75 1.85 -4.09
C PHE A 60 0.55 3.37 -3.97
N LEU A 61 -0.57 3.78 -3.38
CA LEU A 61 -1.01 5.17 -3.32
C LEU A 61 -0.91 5.73 -1.90
N SER A 62 -0.45 6.97 -1.79
CA SER A 62 -0.39 7.74 -0.54
C SER A 62 -0.80 9.19 -0.77
N LEU A 63 -1.15 9.87 0.34
CA LEU A 63 -1.47 11.30 0.41
C LEU A 63 -0.27 12.10 0.93
#